data_AF-A0A1G2XSS7-F1
#
_entry.id   AF-A0A1G2XSS7-F1
#
_cell.length_a   1.000
_cell.length_b   1.000
_cell.length_c   1.000
_cell.angle_alpha   90.00
_cell.angle_beta   90.00
_cell.angle_gamma   90.00
#
_symmetry.space_group_name_H-M   'P 1'
#
loop_
_entity.id
_entity.type
_entity.pdbx_description
1 polymer ?
#
loop_
_entity_poly.entity_id
_entity_poly.type
_entity_poly.pdbx_seq_one_letter_code
_entity_poly.pdbx_strand_id
1 'polypeptide(L)'
;MPDKEKSNDARIDAVLTRWQITSEQERLTKKADILGWLENFEPSEREDMYVILEKIEVISYAKIRDWIGNLSRELKKIFKDDFSSVRIFPLGDSPSASGANFLYDFREELRISKKCFPFKYFTEIDLTGIKALVFVDDIIGSGDQATRFARKSLPKIPQNINKYYVVLLALKNGLNKVIKEASFTQVIPAKVLSEEYKAFSPKSCYFKNTKQRERLKEICYKYGKLLYRDHPLGYEDSQGLFVFPHNVPNNTLPIIWAGPESESKPGVLWKPLWKRVKIPTQPPKEPSGKPPSEPITKRETNEKSQEMQQHLDIKDSPGTIVILQKGDGDININANLPSKKKKPLRELYDKLAESFDKELKESLE
;
A
#
# COMPACT_ATOMS: atom_id res chain seq x y z
N MET A 1 -32.86 24.97 21.01
CA MET A 1 -31.70 24.05 21.10
C MET A 1 -32.08 22.57 21.07
N PRO A 2 -33.07 22.07 21.85
CA PRO A 2 -33.38 20.62 21.85
C PRO A 2 -33.88 20.07 20.51
N ASP A 3 -34.60 20.87 19.71
CA ASP A 3 -35.09 20.41 18.39
C ASP A 3 -33.97 20.25 17.36
N LYS A 4 -32.92 21.09 17.45
CA LYS A 4 -31.76 21.01 16.55
C LYS A 4 -30.87 19.82 16.88
N GLU A 5 -30.69 19.52 18.16
CA GLU A 5 -29.95 18.33 18.60
C GLU A 5 -30.67 17.04 18.21
N LYS A 6 -31.99 16.95 18.44
CA LYS A 6 -32.81 15.84 17.95
C LYS A 6 -32.72 15.68 16.44
N SER A 7 -32.72 16.79 15.70
CA SER A 7 -32.57 16.79 14.24
C SER A 7 -31.20 16.26 13.79
N ASN A 8 -30.12 16.69 14.46
CA ASN A 8 -28.77 16.23 14.15
C ASN A 8 -28.55 14.75 14.46
N ASP A 9 -29.10 14.27 15.58
CA ASP A 9 -29.06 12.85 15.93
C ASP A 9 -29.77 11.99 14.89
N ALA A 10 -30.97 12.41 14.43
CA ALA A 10 -31.68 11.71 13.37
C ALA A 10 -30.90 11.65 12.05
N ARG A 11 -30.13 12.71 11.71
CA ARG A 11 -29.26 12.72 10.53
C ARG A 11 -28.12 11.71 10.66
N ILE A 12 -27.48 11.65 11.83
CA ILE A 12 -26.42 10.67 12.11
C ILE A 12 -27.00 9.26 11.99
N ASP A 13 -28.15 9.00 12.60
CA ASP A 13 -28.79 7.68 12.54
C ASP A 13 -29.15 7.25 11.12
N ALA A 14 -29.65 8.18 10.30
CA ALA A 14 -29.90 7.93 8.88
C ALA A 14 -28.62 7.58 8.11
N VAL A 15 -27.52 8.29 8.40
CA VAL A 15 -26.20 8.00 7.81
C VAL A 15 -25.70 6.61 8.23
N LEU A 16 -25.76 6.26 9.51
CA LEU A 16 -25.33 4.95 10.01
C LEU A 16 -26.14 3.81 9.39
N THR A 17 -27.44 3.99 9.22
CA THR A 17 -28.32 3.03 8.54
C THR A 17 -27.94 2.87 7.06
N ARG A 18 -27.66 3.98 6.36
CA ARG A 18 -27.20 3.95 4.96
C ARG A 18 -25.84 3.26 4.80
N TRP A 19 -24.96 3.39 5.79
CA TRP A 19 -23.69 2.66 5.84
C TRP A 19 -23.83 1.20 6.31
N GLN A 20 -25.06 0.73 6.55
CA GLN A 20 -25.37 -0.64 6.98
C GLN A 20 -24.71 -1.01 8.32
N ILE A 21 -24.49 -0.04 9.19
CA ILE A 21 -23.99 -0.27 10.54
C ILE A 21 -25.19 -0.62 11.43
N THR A 22 -25.36 -1.91 11.69
CA THR A 22 -26.54 -2.46 12.37
C THR A 22 -26.29 -2.81 13.83
N SER A 23 -25.05 -3.18 14.19
CA SER A 23 -24.69 -3.49 15.58
C SER A 23 -24.83 -2.24 16.46
N GLU A 24 -25.57 -2.34 17.56
CA GLU A 24 -25.77 -1.23 18.49
C GLU A 24 -24.44 -0.68 19.02
N GLN A 25 -23.53 -1.56 19.43
CA GLN A 25 -22.21 -1.18 19.91
C GLN A 25 -21.37 -0.47 18.82
N GLU A 26 -21.49 -0.93 17.57
CA GLU A 26 -20.79 -0.32 16.45
C GLU A 26 -21.39 1.05 16.10
N ARG A 27 -22.73 1.17 16.15
CA ARG A 27 -23.44 2.44 15.96
C ARG A 27 -23.03 3.47 17.02
N LEU A 28 -22.97 3.07 18.29
CA LEU A 28 -22.52 3.96 19.38
C LEU A 28 -21.09 4.45 19.15
N THR A 29 -20.18 3.52 18.84
CA THR A 29 -18.77 3.85 18.53
C THR A 29 -18.67 4.80 17.34
N LYS A 30 -19.34 4.48 16.22
CA LYS A 30 -19.27 5.29 15.01
C LYS A 30 -19.99 6.64 15.17
N LYS A 31 -21.06 6.73 15.96
CA LYS A 31 -21.67 8.02 16.35
C LYS A 31 -20.67 8.89 17.10
N ALA A 32 -19.93 8.33 18.06
CA ALA A 32 -18.87 9.06 18.75
C ALA A 32 -17.76 9.53 17.79
N ASP A 33 -17.35 8.69 16.83
CA ASP A 33 -16.39 9.08 15.79
C ASP A 33 -16.93 10.25 14.93
N ILE A 34 -18.21 10.23 14.54
CA ILE A 34 -18.84 11.31 13.77
C ILE A 34 -18.85 12.61 14.57
N LEU A 35 -19.25 12.56 15.84
CA LEU A 35 -19.28 13.74 16.71
C LEU A 35 -17.86 14.30 16.91
N GLY A 36 -16.88 13.44 17.20
CA GLY A 36 -15.47 13.84 17.28
C GLY A 36 -14.94 14.40 15.96
N TRP A 37 -15.37 13.85 14.82
CA TRP A 37 -15.00 14.37 13.52
C TRP A 37 -15.56 15.77 13.27
N LEU A 38 -16.82 16.03 13.65
CA LEU A 38 -17.46 17.36 13.54
C LEU A 38 -16.81 18.42 14.44
N GLU A 39 -16.18 18.02 15.55
CA GLU A 39 -15.44 18.93 16.44
C GLU A 39 -14.17 19.50 15.80
N ASN A 40 -13.66 18.90 14.72
CA ASN A 40 -12.51 19.47 14.02
C ASN A 40 -12.85 20.78 13.27
N PHE A 41 -14.13 21.10 13.10
CA PHE A 41 -14.61 22.21 12.26
C PHE A 41 -15.19 23.34 13.10
N GLU A 42 -15.12 24.55 12.55
CA GLU A 42 -15.71 25.74 13.18
C GLU A 42 -17.22 25.55 13.34
N PRO A 43 -17.85 26.12 14.40
CA PRO A 43 -19.29 26.01 14.60
C PRO A 43 -20.13 26.41 13.37
N SER A 44 -19.67 27.40 12.59
CA SER A 44 -20.31 27.85 11.35
C SER A 44 -20.16 26.91 10.15
N GLU A 45 -19.28 25.92 10.23
CA GLU A 45 -18.97 24.95 9.17
C GLU A 45 -19.62 23.58 9.44
N ARG A 46 -20.20 23.35 10.63
CA ARG A 46 -20.72 22.01 11.01
C ARG A 46 -21.90 21.55 10.16
N GLU A 47 -22.80 22.46 9.78
CA GLU A 47 -23.92 22.12 8.88
C GLU A 47 -23.42 21.68 7.49
N ASP A 48 -22.38 22.34 6.99
CA ASP A 48 -21.71 21.99 5.75
C ASP A 48 -21.11 20.57 5.84
N MET A 49 -20.57 20.19 7.00
CA MET A 49 -19.98 18.87 7.20
C MET A 49 -21.00 17.74 7.30
N TYR A 50 -22.20 17.99 7.83
CA TYR A 50 -23.27 17.01 7.71
C TYR A 50 -23.68 16.78 6.24
N VAL A 51 -23.66 17.81 5.40
CA VAL A 51 -23.93 17.66 3.96
C VAL A 51 -22.88 16.78 3.29
N ILE A 52 -21.59 16.91 3.66
CA ILE A 52 -20.53 15.99 3.21
C ILE A 52 -20.78 14.57 3.72
N LEU A 53 -21.03 14.42 5.02
CA LEU A 53 -21.25 13.14 5.70
C LEU A 53 -22.36 12.30 5.02
N GLU A 54 -23.47 12.96 4.69
CA GLU A 54 -24.61 12.39 3.98
C GLU A 54 -24.31 11.92 2.55
N LYS A 55 -23.17 12.29 1.97
CA LYS A 55 -22.74 11.86 0.63
C LYS A 55 -21.60 10.84 0.63
N ILE A 56 -20.97 10.59 1.78
CA ILE A 56 -19.94 9.55 1.88
C ILE A 56 -20.57 8.18 1.64
N GLU A 57 -19.97 7.42 0.73
CA GLU A 57 -20.33 6.06 0.36
C GLU A 57 -19.39 5.06 1.05
N VAL A 58 -19.95 4.16 1.86
CA VAL A 58 -19.20 3.03 2.43
C VAL A 58 -19.37 1.85 1.49
N ILE A 59 -18.29 1.41 0.86
CA ILE A 59 -18.29 0.25 -0.05
C ILE A 59 -18.27 -1.02 0.77
N SER A 60 -19.45 -1.57 1.11
CA SER A 60 -19.54 -2.76 1.97
C SER A 60 -18.91 -4.02 1.35
N TYR A 61 -18.57 -5.01 2.20
CA TYR A 61 -18.11 -6.32 1.72
C TYR A 61 -19.13 -7.01 0.81
N ALA A 62 -20.43 -6.81 1.03
CA ALA A 62 -21.47 -7.32 0.13
C ALA A 62 -21.33 -6.74 -1.29
N LYS A 63 -21.12 -5.42 -1.40
CA LYS A 63 -20.90 -4.74 -2.69
C LYS A 63 -19.60 -5.20 -3.36
N ILE A 64 -18.55 -5.42 -2.58
CA ILE A 64 -17.29 -5.98 -3.07
C ILE A 64 -17.52 -7.39 -3.65
N ARG A 65 -18.26 -8.26 -2.96
CA ARG A 65 -18.61 -9.59 -3.46
C ARG A 65 -19.42 -9.52 -4.75
N ASP A 66 -20.39 -8.61 -4.85
CA ASP A 66 -21.15 -8.40 -6.09
C ASP A 66 -20.22 -8.00 -7.26
N TRP A 67 -19.26 -7.12 -7.01
CA TRP A 67 -18.24 -6.74 -8.00
C TRP A 67 -17.35 -7.91 -8.40
N ILE A 68 -16.88 -8.70 -7.43
CA ILE A 68 -16.07 -9.91 -7.70
C ILE A 68 -16.88 -10.93 -8.50
N GLY A 69 -18.16 -11.13 -8.20
CA GLY A 69 -19.05 -12.02 -8.96
C GLY A 69 -19.25 -11.55 -10.41
N ASN A 70 -19.41 -10.24 -10.63
CA ASN A 70 -19.45 -9.65 -11.98
C ASN A 70 -18.14 -9.86 -12.74
N LEU A 71 -17.00 -9.53 -12.12
CA LEU A 71 -15.68 -9.73 -12.72
C LEU A 71 -15.42 -11.20 -13.03
N SER A 72 -15.81 -12.10 -12.13
CA SER A 72 -15.68 -13.56 -12.32
C SER A 72 -16.49 -14.06 -13.51
N ARG A 73 -17.69 -13.52 -13.76
CA ARG A 73 -18.47 -13.81 -14.97
C ARG A 73 -17.76 -13.32 -16.24
N GLU A 74 -17.17 -12.13 -16.21
CA GLU A 74 -16.40 -11.62 -17.35
C GLU A 74 -15.15 -12.47 -17.62
N LEU A 75 -14.41 -12.88 -16.57
CA LEU A 75 -13.27 -13.78 -16.73
C LEU A 75 -13.70 -15.16 -17.28
N LYS A 76 -14.82 -15.71 -16.81
CA LYS A 76 -15.38 -16.97 -17.34
C LYS A 76 -15.70 -16.86 -18.83
N LYS A 77 -16.26 -15.74 -19.29
CA LYS A 77 -16.48 -15.49 -20.73
C LYS A 77 -15.17 -15.42 -21.51
N ILE A 78 -14.19 -14.66 -21.01
CA ILE A 78 -12.87 -14.48 -21.65
C ILE A 78 -12.15 -15.83 -21.81
N PHE A 79 -12.15 -16.64 -20.75
CA PHE A 79 -11.45 -17.92 -20.73
C PHE A 79 -12.31 -19.13 -21.08
N LYS A 80 -13.58 -18.91 -21.46
CA LYS A 80 -14.55 -19.96 -21.83
C LYS A 80 -14.66 -21.05 -20.76
N ASP A 81 -14.72 -20.63 -19.49
CA ASP A 81 -14.73 -21.48 -18.29
C ASP A 81 -13.49 -22.40 -18.12
N ASP A 82 -12.45 -22.29 -18.96
CA ASP A 82 -11.20 -23.05 -18.82
C ASP A 82 -10.06 -22.19 -18.23
N PHE A 83 -9.74 -22.47 -16.97
CA PHE A 83 -8.67 -21.79 -16.22
C PHE A 83 -7.39 -22.63 -16.07
N SER A 84 -7.29 -23.78 -16.74
CA SER A 84 -6.14 -24.70 -16.61
C SER A 84 -4.78 -24.02 -16.91
N SER A 85 -4.78 -23.12 -17.89
CA SER A 85 -3.63 -22.34 -18.37
C SER A 85 -3.61 -20.89 -17.89
N VAL A 86 -4.38 -20.56 -16.83
CA VAL A 86 -4.48 -19.21 -16.26
C VAL A 86 -3.87 -19.19 -14.86
N ARG A 87 -3.14 -18.11 -14.51
CA ARG A 87 -2.71 -17.84 -13.13
C ARG A 87 -3.14 -16.44 -12.71
N ILE A 88 -3.60 -16.32 -11.47
CA ILE A 88 -4.16 -15.10 -10.90
C ILE A 88 -3.29 -14.66 -9.73
N PHE A 89 -2.89 -13.39 -9.74
CA PHE A 89 -1.97 -12.75 -8.81
C PHE A 89 -2.55 -11.44 -8.30
N PRO A 90 -2.12 -10.94 -7.13
CA PRO A 90 -2.35 -9.56 -6.80
C PRO A 90 -1.46 -8.66 -7.67
N LEU A 91 -1.89 -7.43 -7.95
CA LEU A 91 -1.05 -6.43 -8.60
C LEU A 91 0.00 -5.92 -7.61
N GLY A 92 1.28 -6.02 -7.97
CA GLY A 92 2.39 -5.52 -7.15
C GLY A 92 3.60 -6.44 -7.20
N ASP A 93 4.65 -6.11 -6.44
CA ASP A 93 5.89 -6.90 -6.39
C ASP A 93 5.91 -7.90 -5.22
N SER A 94 4.76 -8.13 -4.59
CA SER A 94 4.62 -9.07 -3.47
C SER A 94 3.27 -9.79 -3.52
N PRO A 95 3.21 -11.09 -3.17
CA PRO A 95 1.97 -11.80 -2.90
C PRO A 95 1.12 -11.17 -1.78
N SER A 96 1.69 -10.27 -0.96
CA SER A 96 1.00 -9.57 0.13
C SER A 96 0.48 -8.18 -0.24
N ALA A 97 0.43 -7.82 -1.54
CA ALA A 97 -0.16 -6.56 -1.98
C ALA A 97 -1.67 -6.47 -1.68
N SER A 98 -2.26 -5.27 -1.70
CA SER A 98 -3.68 -5.01 -1.36
C SER A 98 -4.66 -5.92 -2.08
N GLY A 99 -4.41 -6.20 -3.36
CA GLY A 99 -5.22 -7.11 -4.17
C GLY A 99 -5.30 -8.56 -3.64
N ALA A 100 -4.36 -8.99 -2.79
CA ALA A 100 -4.33 -10.34 -2.23
C ALA A 100 -5.56 -10.64 -1.38
N ASN A 101 -6.14 -9.62 -0.75
CA ASN A 101 -7.35 -9.72 0.08
C ASN A 101 -8.55 -10.31 -0.67
N PHE A 102 -8.58 -10.21 -2.01
CA PHE A 102 -9.72 -10.63 -2.82
C PHE A 102 -9.51 -11.96 -3.54
N LEU A 103 -8.30 -12.53 -3.49
CA LEU A 103 -7.99 -13.74 -4.27
C LEU A 103 -8.79 -14.96 -3.80
N TYR A 104 -9.06 -15.07 -2.50
CA TYR A 104 -9.92 -16.11 -1.97
C TYR A 104 -11.35 -15.99 -2.50
N ASP A 105 -11.93 -14.79 -2.46
CA ASP A 105 -13.28 -14.53 -2.97
C ASP A 105 -13.35 -14.80 -4.49
N PHE A 106 -12.34 -14.40 -5.27
CA PHE A 106 -12.24 -14.76 -6.69
C PHE A 106 -12.21 -16.28 -6.89
N ARG A 107 -11.48 -17.03 -6.06
CA ARG A 107 -11.42 -18.50 -6.19
C ARG A 107 -12.78 -19.13 -5.95
N GLU A 108 -13.49 -18.71 -4.91
CA GLU A 108 -14.82 -19.23 -4.56
C GLU A 108 -15.85 -18.89 -5.65
N GLU A 109 -15.86 -17.66 -6.16
CA GLU A 109 -16.77 -17.23 -7.24
C GLU A 109 -16.45 -17.90 -8.59
N LEU A 110 -15.17 -18.07 -8.91
CA LEU A 110 -14.75 -18.78 -10.13
C LEU A 110 -14.98 -20.29 -10.03
N ARG A 111 -14.94 -20.87 -8.82
CA ARG A 111 -15.00 -22.32 -8.55
C ARG A 111 -13.88 -23.11 -9.24
N ILE A 112 -12.66 -22.57 -9.17
CA ILE A 112 -11.48 -23.14 -9.83
C ILE A 112 -10.42 -23.64 -8.84
N SER A 113 -9.50 -24.46 -9.33
CA SER A 113 -8.44 -25.04 -8.51
C SER A 113 -7.55 -23.98 -7.86
N LYS A 114 -7.14 -24.21 -6.61
CA LYS A 114 -6.12 -23.41 -5.92
C LYS A 114 -4.80 -23.29 -6.70
N LYS A 115 -4.51 -24.22 -7.62
CA LYS A 115 -3.34 -24.15 -8.52
C LYS A 115 -3.34 -22.89 -9.42
N CYS A 116 -4.52 -22.29 -9.64
CA CYS A 116 -4.65 -21.04 -10.39
C CYS A 116 -4.20 -19.81 -9.60
N PHE A 117 -3.98 -19.95 -8.28
CA PHE A 117 -3.60 -18.87 -7.36
C PHE A 117 -2.28 -19.22 -6.65
N PRO A 118 -1.12 -19.03 -7.31
CA PRO A 118 0.16 -19.38 -6.71
C PRO A 118 0.48 -18.52 -5.48
N PHE A 119 1.11 -19.12 -4.48
CA PHE A 119 1.63 -18.40 -3.30
C PHE A 119 2.94 -17.66 -3.58
N LYS A 120 3.61 -17.98 -4.70
CA LYS A 120 4.85 -17.36 -5.14
C LYS A 120 4.58 -16.15 -6.03
N TYR A 121 5.58 -15.30 -6.19
CA TYR A 121 5.51 -14.23 -7.17
C TYR A 121 5.53 -14.77 -8.61
N PHE A 122 4.97 -14.03 -9.58
CA PHE A 122 4.82 -14.55 -10.94
C PHE A 122 6.17 -14.81 -11.65
N THR A 123 7.25 -14.14 -11.22
CA THR A 123 8.60 -14.39 -11.77
C THR A 123 9.27 -15.64 -11.18
N GLU A 124 8.66 -16.29 -10.18
CA GLU A 124 9.21 -17.45 -9.47
C GLU A 124 8.48 -18.76 -9.82
N ILE A 125 7.52 -18.71 -10.74
CA ILE A 125 6.77 -19.88 -11.19
C ILE A 125 7.18 -20.28 -12.60
N ASP A 126 7.07 -21.57 -12.89
CA ASP A 126 7.16 -22.06 -14.26
C ASP A 126 5.94 -21.60 -15.06
N LEU A 127 6.19 -20.87 -16.14
CA LEU A 127 5.17 -20.34 -17.06
C LEU A 127 4.94 -21.27 -18.28
N THR A 128 5.58 -22.44 -18.32
CA THR A 128 5.37 -23.43 -19.38
C THR A 128 3.89 -23.84 -19.45
N GLY A 129 3.29 -23.72 -20.64
CA GLY A 129 1.88 -24.02 -20.88
C GLY A 129 0.88 -22.98 -20.35
N ILE A 130 1.33 -21.91 -19.69
CA ILE A 130 0.48 -20.81 -19.26
C ILE A 130 0.16 -19.91 -20.47
N LYS A 131 -1.11 -19.52 -20.61
CA LYS A 131 -1.61 -18.66 -21.70
C LYS A 131 -2.03 -17.27 -21.22
N ALA A 132 -2.36 -17.13 -19.94
CA ALA A 132 -2.75 -15.85 -19.38
C ALA A 132 -2.35 -15.68 -17.90
N LEU A 133 -1.93 -14.45 -17.57
CA LEU A 133 -1.81 -13.97 -16.20
C LEU A 133 -2.89 -12.92 -15.94
N VAL A 134 -3.56 -13.01 -14.79
CA VAL A 134 -4.55 -12.04 -14.32
C VAL A 134 -4.00 -11.37 -13.06
N PHE A 135 -3.91 -10.05 -13.07
CA PHE A 135 -3.52 -9.24 -11.92
C PHE A 135 -4.75 -8.60 -11.29
N VAL A 136 -4.91 -8.70 -9.98
CA VAL A 136 -6.08 -8.21 -9.23
C VAL A 136 -5.68 -7.08 -8.30
N ASP A 137 -6.49 -6.02 -8.23
CA ASP A 137 -6.28 -4.89 -7.32
C ASP A 137 -7.61 -4.30 -6.82
N ASP A 138 -7.58 -3.51 -5.76
CA ASP A 138 -8.79 -2.84 -5.25
C ASP A 138 -9.12 -1.59 -6.07
N ILE A 139 -8.15 -0.72 -6.32
CA ILE A 139 -8.41 0.59 -6.93
C ILE A 139 -7.37 1.04 -7.97
N ILE A 140 -7.86 1.50 -9.13
CA ILE A 140 -7.10 2.40 -10.00
C ILE A 140 -7.43 3.84 -9.61
N GLY A 141 -6.55 4.47 -8.82
CA GLY A 141 -6.60 5.90 -8.51
C GLY A 141 -6.06 6.75 -9.66
N SER A 142 -4.81 7.20 -9.57
CA SER A 142 -4.10 7.88 -10.68
C SER A 142 -3.64 6.95 -11.79
N GLY A 143 -3.53 5.65 -11.50
CA GLY A 143 -2.92 4.67 -12.40
C GLY A 143 -1.39 4.56 -12.31
N ASP A 144 -0.72 5.33 -11.45
CA ASP A 144 0.75 5.32 -11.36
C ASP A 144 1.33 3.99 -10.90
N GLN A 145 0.72 3.37 -9.89
CA GLN A 145 1.18 2.08 -9.37
C GLN A 145 1.10 1.01 -10.45
N ALA A 146 -0.05 0.90 -11.12
CA ALA A 146 -0.25 -0.04 -12.20
C ALA A 146 0.67 0.22 -13.40
N THR A 147 0.88 1.49 -13.77
CA THR A 147 1.78 1.85 -14.88
C THR A 147 3.24 1.55 -14.54
N ARG A 148 3.66 1.82 -13.29
CA ARG A 148 5.01 1.51 -12.81
C ARG A 148 5.25 0.00 -12.75
N PHE A 149 4.29 -0.75 -12.21
CA PHE A 149 4.30 -2.21 -12.25
C PHE A 149 4.38 -2.69 -13.69
N ALA A 150 3.55 -2.16 -14.58
CA ALA A 150 3.51 -2.57 -15.97
C ALA A 150 4.86 -2.42 -16.67
N ARG A 151 5.50 -1.25 -16.54
CA ARG A 151 6.82 -0.95 -17.12
C ARG A 151 7.93 -1.82 -16.55
N LYS A 152 7.89 -2.11 -15.25
CA LYS A 152 8.94 -2.89 -14.56
C LYS A 152 8.80 -4.39 -14.75
N SER A 153 7.57 -4.89 -14.74
CA SER A 153 7.28 -6.30 -14.43
C SER A 153 6.68 -7.05 -15.64
N LEU A 154 5.88 -6.40 -16.48
CA LEU A 154 5.30 -7.08 -17.66
C LEU A 154 6.31 -7.46 -18.75
N PRO A 155 7.42 -6.73 -18.99
CA PRO A 155 8.46 -7.16 -19.93
C PRO A 155 9.13 -8.49 -19.56
N LYS A 156 9.05 -8.90 -18.28
CA LYS A 156 9.60 -10.17 -17.80
C LYS A 156 8.69 -11.37 -18.12
N ILE A 157 7.46 -11.12 -18.57
CA ILE A 157 6.49 -12.16 -18.92
C ILE A 157 6.57 -12.40 -20.43
N PRO A 158 6.72 -13.66 -20.88
CA PRO A 158 6.74 -14.03 -22.30
C PRO A 158 5.63 -13.35 -23.10
N GLN A 159 5.95 -12.90 -24.32
CA GLN A 159 5.03 -12.11 -25.15
C GLN A 159 3.77 -12.87 -25.56
N ASN A 160 3.84 -14.20 -25.67
CA ASN A 160 2.72 -15.08 -25.99
C ASN A 160 1.73 -15.28 -24.82
N ILE A 161 2.04 -14.76 -23.62
CA ILE A 161 1.15 -14.83 -22.46
C ILE A 161 0.37 -13.52 -22.34
N ASN A 162 -0.96 -13.64 -22.39
CA ASN A 162 -1.86 -12.49 -22.22
C ASN A 162 -1.84 -11.98 -20.78
N LYS A 163 -1.92 -10.66 -20.60
CA LYS A 163 -1.83 -9.99 -19.30
C LYS A 163 -3.10 -9.20 -19.04
N TYR A 164 -3.93 -9.69 -18.13
CA TYR A 164 -5.19 -9.02 -17.75
C TYR A 164 -5.01 -8.27 -16.45
N TYR A 165 -5.59 -7.07 -16.34
CA TYR A 165 -5.64 -6.32 -15.10
C TYR A 165 -7.10 -6.15 -14.68
N VAL A 166 -7.47 -6.74 -13.56
CA VAL A 166 -8.81 -6.75 -12.98
C VAL A 166 -8.81 -5.86 -11.75
N VAL A 167 -9.77 -4.95 -11.67
CA VAL A 167 -9.86 -4.01 -10.55
C VAL A 167 -11.30 -3.83 -10.07
N LEU A 168 -11.50 -3.68 -8.77
CA LEU A 168 -12.83 -3.45 -8.21
C LEU A 168 -13.37 -2.06 -8.58
N LEU A 169 -12.57 -1.00 -8.38
CA LEU A 169 -12.97 0.37 -8.66
C LEU A 169 -11.89 1.12 -9.44
N ALA A 170 -12.28 1.90 -10.44
CA ALA A 170 -11.35 2.73 -11.19
C ALA A 170 -11.85 4.16 -11.33
N LEU A 171 -10.99 5.15 -11.05
CA LEU A 171 -11.23 6.53 -11.45
C LEU A 171 -10.95 6.65 -12.95
N LYS A 172 -11.85 7.32 -13.68
CA LYS A 172 -11.82 7.35 -15.16
C LYS A 172 -10.49 7.83 -15.73
N ASN A 173 -9.88 8.86 -15.12
CA ASN A 173 -8.60 9.40 -15.58
C ASN A 173 -7.46 8.39 -15.39
N GLY A 174 -7.37 7.76 -14.22
CA GLY A 174 -6.36 6.73 -13.96
C GLY A 174 -6.56 5.49 -14.83
N LEU A 175 -7.81 5.08 -15.05
CA LEU A 175 -8.12 3.98 -15.98
C LEU A 175 -7.63 4.30 -17.40
N ASN A 176 -7.93 5.50 -17.91
CA ASN A 176 -7.48 5.93 -19.23
C ASN A 176 -5.95 5.97 -19.32
N LYS A 177 -5.27 6.44 -18.25
CA LYS A 177 -3.81 6.42 -18.16
C LYS A 177 -3.25 5.00 -18.26
N VAL A 178 -3.79 4.06 -17.48
CA VAL A 178 -3.34 2.66 -17.50
C VAL A 178 -3.58 2.05 -18.88
N ILE A 179 -4.76 2.24 -19.48
CA ILE A 179 -5.05 1.71 -20.83
C ILE A 179 -4.06 2.26 -21.87
N LYS A 180 -3.66 3.53 -21.74
CA LYS A 180 -2.74 4.19 -22.69
C LYS A 180 -1.28 3.81 -22.45
N GLU A 181 -0.85 3.72 -21.19
CA GLU A 181 0.57 3.65 -20.82
C GLU A 181 1.03 2.26 -20.32
N ALA A 182 0.11 1.39 -19.91
CA ALA A 182 0.42 0.07 -19.41
C ALA A 182 0.13 -0.99 -20.49
N SER A 183 1.10 -1.87 -20.74
CA SER A 183 1.02 -2.93 -21.76
C SER A 183 0.22 -4.17 -21.30
N PHE A 184 -0.94 -3.95 -20.67
CA PHE A 184 -1.90 -5.03 -20.41
C PHE A 184 -2.66 -5.37 -21.70
N THR A 185 -2.97 -6.65 -21.89
CA THR A 185 -3.88 -7.12 -22.94
C THR A 185 -5.26 -6.49 -22.76
N GLN A 186 -5.74 -6.40 -21.52
CA GLN A 186 -7.02 -5.79 -21.19
C GLN A 186 -7.06 -5.33 -19.73
N VAL A 187 -7.72 -4.19 -19.48
CA VAL A 187 -8.04 -3.70 -18.13
C VAL A 187 -9.55 -3.82 -17.91
N ILE A 188 -9.96 -4.48 -16.84
CA ILE A 188 -11.35 -4.88 -16.56
C ILE A 188 -11.77 -4.34 -15.19
N PRO A 189 -12.35 -3.12 -15.13
CA PRO A 189 -12.88 -2.56 -13.89
C PRO A 189 -14.32 -3.06 -13.62
N ALA A 190 -14.67 -3.36 -12.36
CA ALA A 190 -16.07 -3.64 -12.00
C ALA A 190 -16.91 -2.36 -11.96
N LYS A 191 -16.33 -1.28 -11.41
CA LYS A 191 -16.96 0.04 -11.36
C LYS A 191 -15.98 1.11 -11.84
N VAL A 192 -16.48 2.01 -12.68
CA VAL A 192 -15.76 3.23 -13.07
C VAL A 192 -16.46 4.44 -12.47
N LEU A 193 -15.68 5.31 -11.84
CA LEU A 193 -16.11 6.63 -11.37
C LEU A 193 -15.55 7.70 -12.30
N SER A 194 -16.44 8.34 -13.03
CA SER A 194 -16.16 9.48 -13.91
C SER A 194 -16.29 10.82 -13.18
N GLU A 195 -16.12 11.92 -13.91
CA GLU A 195 -16.02 13.28 -13.37
C GLU A 195 -17.22 13.68 -12.49
N GLU A 196 -18.41 13.16 -12.79
CA GLU A 196 -19.63 13.39 -12.02
C GLU A 196 -19.56 12.84 -10.59
N TYR A 197 -18.63 11.92 -10.31
CA TYR A 197 -18.36 11.41 -8.96
C TYR A 197 -17.22 12.15 -8.25
N LYS A 198 -16.68 13.24 -8.82
CA LYS A 198 -15.83 14.17 -8.07
C LYS A 198 -16.73 15.09 -7.25
N ALA A 199 -16.53 15.12 -5.93
CA ALA A 199 -17.37 15.89 -5.00
C ALA A 199 -17.64 17.32 -5.47
N PHE A 200 -16.61 18.02 -5.97
CA PHE A 200 -16.65 19.44 -6.30
C PHE A 200 -16.48 19.73 -7.78
N SER A 201 -16.63 18.74 -8.68
CA SER A 201 -16.70 19.01 -10.11
C SER A 201 -17.95 19.85 -10.44
N PRO A 202 -17.91 20.74 -11.45
CA PRO A 202 -19.11 21.34 -12.03
C PRO A 202 -20.19 20.32 -12.43
N LYS A 203 -19.80 19.09 -12.77
CA LYS A 203 -20.69 17.97 -13.12
C LYS A 203 -21.05 17.07 -11.94
N SER A 204 -20.69 17.44 -10.72
CA SER A 204 -20.89 16.63 -9.51
C SER A 204 -22.35 16.20 -9.35
N CYS A 205 -22.55 14.89 -9.18
CA CYS A 205 -23.85 14.31 -8.86
C CYS A 205 -24.20 14.49 -7.36
N TYR A 206 -23.21 14.83 -6.52
CA TYR A 206 -23.39 15.02 -5.08
C TYR A 206 -23.93 16.41 -4.75
N PHE A 207 -23.35 17.46 -5.35
CA PHE A 207 -23.64 18.87 -5.03
C PHE A 207 -23.95 19.66 -6.31
N LYS A 208 -25.24 19.74 -6.64
CA LYS A 208 -25.73 20.44 -7.85
C LYS A 208 -25.72 21.96 -7.71
N ASN A 209 -25.95 22.48 -6.50
CA ASN A 209 -25.94 23.92 -6.26
C ASN A 209 -24.49 24.44 -6.25
N THR A 210 -24.16 25.33 -7.18
CA THR A 210 -22.81 25.89 -7.34
C THR A 210 -22.30 26.59 -6.08
N LYS A 211 -23.10 27.46 -5.46
CA LYS A 211 -22.67 28.22 -4.27
C LYS A 211 -22.36 27.29 -3.09
N GLN A 212 -23.22 26.30 -2.86
CA GLN A 212 -22.96 25.27 -1.84
C GLN A 212 -21.71 24.47 -2.18
N ARG A 213 -21.57 24.00 -3.42
CA ARG A 213 -20.42 23.19 -3.84
C ARG A 213 -19.09 23.92 -3.68
N GLU A 214 -18.99 25.19 -4.08
CA GLU A 214 -17.77 25.97 -3.91
C GLU A 214 -17.47 26.23 -2.42
N ARG A 215 -18.49 26.54 -1.60
CA ARG A 215 -18.32 26.68 -0.15
C ARG A 215 -17.80 25.38 0.49
N LEU A 216 -18.38 24.23 0.14
CA LEU A 216 -17.92 22.93 0.64
C LEU A 216 -16.48 22.65 0.21
N LYS A 217 -16.15 22.95 -1.05
CA LYS A 217 -14.79 22.79 -1.59
C LYS A 217 -13.78 23.64 -0.83
N GLU A 218 -14.10 24.90 -0.55
CA GLU A 218 -13.23 25.81 0.22
C GLU A 218 -12.94 25.27 1.62
N ILE A 219 -13.97 24.81 2.34
CA ILE A 219 -13.83 24.21 3.67
C ILE A 219 -12.96 22.95 3.58
N CYS A 220 -13.27 22.02 2.67
CA CYS A 220 -12.49 20.80 2.50
C CYS A 220 -11.03 21.09 2.10
N TYR A 221 -10.79 22.09 1.26
CA TYR A 221 -9.45 22.51 0.86
C TYR A 221 -8.67 23.11 2.04
N LYS A 222 -9.31 23.99 2.84
CA LYS A 222 -8.72 24.62 4.03
C LYS A 222 -8.13 23.59 4.98
N TYR A 223 -8.92 22.60 5.41
CA TYR A 223 -8.45 21.56 6.32
C TYR A 223 -7.59 20.51 5.61
N GLY A 224 -7.94 20.15 4.38
CA GLY A 224 -7.17 19.23 3.55
C GLY A 224 -5.73 19.68 3.35
N LYS A 225 -5.45 20.99 3.24
CA LYS A 225 -4.09 21.53 3.10
C LYS A 225 -3.24 21.33 4.36
N LEU A 226 -3.87 21.25 5.53
CA LEU A 226 -3.19 20.94 6.79
C LEU A 226 -2.88 19.45 6.91
N LEU A 227 -3.80 18.61 6.40
CA LEU A 227 -3.78 17.16 6.55
C LEU A 227 -2.99 16.43 5.47
N TYR A 228 -3.10 16.88 4.22
CA TYR A 228 -2.45 16.30 3.06
C TYR A 228 -2.09 17.41 2.06
N ARG A 229 -1.07 18.21 2.42
CA ARG A 229 -0.73 19.50 1.80
C ARG A 229 -0.71 19.49 0.27
N ASP A 230 -0.11 18.48 -0.34
CA ASP A 230 0.11 18.44 -1.78
C ASP A 230 -1.15 17.95 -2.52
N HIS A 231 -2.11 17.38 -1.80
CA HIS A 231 -3.34 16.78 -2.30
C HIS A 231 -4.53 17.07 -1.37
N PRO A 232 -4.89 18.35 -1.15
CA PRO A 232 -5.86 18.76 -0.12
C PRO A 232 -7.27 18.24 -0.38
N LEU A 233 -7.58 17.87 -1.62
CA LEU A 233 -8.86 17.29 -2.02
C LEU A 233 -8.74 15.82 -2.43
N GLY A 234 -7.71 15.14 -1.96
CA GLY A 234 -7.38 13.75 -2.31
C GLY A 234 -6.32 13.70 -3.43
N TYR A 235 -5.64 12.57 -3.52
CA TYR A 235 -4.53 12.34 -4.44
C TYR A 235 -4.93 12.72 -5.88
N GLU A 236 -4.10 13.53 -6.54
CA GLU A 236 -4.38 14.12 -7.86
C GLU A 236 -5.76 14.80 -7.99
N ASP A 237 -6.24 15.46 -6.93
CA ASP A 237 -7.54 16.13 -6.92
C ASP A 237 -8.71 15.17 -7.25
N SER A 238 -8.65 13.96 -6.71
CA SER A 238 -9.68 12.93 -6.98
C SER A 238 -11.04 13.27 -6.36
N GLN A 239 -11.09 14.05 -5.28
CA GLN A 239 -12.31 14.51 -4.62
C GLN A 239 -13.27 13.37 -4.25
N GLY A 240 -12.75 12.21 -3.87
CA GLY A 240 -13.54 11.01 -3.59
C GLY A 240 -14.34 11.15 -2.29
N LEU A 241 -15.58 10.68 -2.34
CA LEU A 241 -16.48 10.52 -1.18
C LEU A 241 -16.81 9.05 -0.95
N PHE A 242 -15.81 8.18 -1.00
CA PHE A 242 -15.98 6.75 -0.79
C PHE A 242 -14.92 6.19 0.16
N VAL A 243 -15.26 5.13 0.88
CA VAL A 243 -14.34 4.40 1.76
C VAL A 243 -14.52 2.90 1.57
N PHE A 244 -13.42 2.15 1.67
CA PHE A 244 -13.47 0.70 1.72
C PHE A 244 -13.31 0.21 3.16
N PRO A 245 -13.82 -0.98 3.50
CA PRO A 245 -13.77 -1.53 4.85
C PRO A 245 -12.35 -1.94 5.27
N HIS A 246 -11.48 -2.27 4.32
CA HIS A 246 -10.10 -2.69 4.60
C HIS A 246 -9.13 -1.51 4.72
N ASN A 247 -9.35 -0.41 3.97
CA ASN A 247 -8.58 0.83 4.09
C ASN A 247 -9.29 1.99 3.37
N VAL A 248 -8.98 3.25 3.73
CA VAL A 248 -9.49 4.40 2.97
C VAL A 248 -8.51 4.79 1.86
N PRO A 249 -8.91 4.84 0.58
CA PRO A 249 -8.03 5.30 -0.51
C PRO A 249 -7.62 6.77 -0.35
N ASN A 250 -6.41 7.14 -0.80
CA ASN A 250 -5.92 8.52 -0.64
C ASN A 250 -6.56 9.46 -1.66
N ASN A 251 -7.32 8.90 -2.60
CA ASN A 251 -8.21 9.61 -3.51
C ASN A 251 -9.43 10.21 -2.80
N THR A 252 -9.78 9.71 -1.61
CA THR A 252 -10.86 10.23 -0.76
C THR A 252 -10.44 11.54 -0.10
N LEU A 253 -11.39 12.42 0.20
CA LEU A 253 -11.09 13.69 0.87
C LEU A 253 -10.29 13.46 2.17
N PRO A 254 -9.14 14.14 2.36
CA PRO A 254 -8.26 13.92 3.53
C PRO A 254 -8.94 14.16 4.86
N ILE A 255 -9.91 15.08 4.93
CA ILE A 255 -10.70 15.36 6.13
C ILE A 255 -11.41 14.11 6.68
N ILE A 256 -11.66 13.10 5.84
CA ILE A 256 -12.36 11.86 6.22
C ILE A 256 -11.40 10.89 6.93
N TRP A 257 -10.13 10.84 6.52
CA TRP A 257 -9.24 9.72 6.88
C TRP A 257 -7.88 10.07 7.44
N ALA A 258 -7.41 11.29 7.21
CA ALA A 258 -6.09 11.69 7.65
C ALA A 258 -6.04 11.76 9.17
N GLY A 259 -4.97 11.24 9.74
CA GLY A 259 -4.70 11.28 11.17
C GLY A 259 -3.23 11.00 11.47
N PRO A 260 -2.83 11.06 12.75
CA PRO A 260 -1.42 11.04 13.17
C PRO A 260 -0.59 9.86 12.62
N GLU A 261 -1.23 8.72 12.39
CA GLU A 261 -0.61 7.49 11.89
C GLU A 261 -0.49 7.43 10.34
N SER A 262 -0.79 8.54 9.63
CA SER A 262 -0.93 8.57 8.16
C SER A 262 -0.17 9.74 7.48
N GLU A 263 -0.85 10.66 6.82
CA GLU A 263 -0.28 11.76 6.01
C GLU A 263 -0.23 13.09 6.78
N SER A 264 -0.90 13.20 7.93
CA SER A 264 -0.94 14.44 8.71
C SER A 264 0.42 14.75 9.32
N LYS A 265 0.79 16.04 9.36
CA LYS A 265 2.00 16.49 10.05
C LYS A 265 1.97 16.09 11.52
N PRO A 266 3.11 15.71 12.11
CA PRO A 266 3.23 15.55 13.56
C PRO A 266 2.72 16.80 14.30
N GLY A 267 1.90 16.60 15.33
CA GLY A 267 1.31 17.67 16.13
C GLY A 267 -0.04 18.21 15.62
N VAL A 268 -0.52 17.80 14.44
CA VAL A 268 -1.90 18.10 14.01
C VAL A 268 -2.85 17.12 14.71
N LEU A 269 -3.63 17.64 15.66
CA LEU A 269 -4.72 16.89 16.30
C LEU A 269 -5.94 16.91 15.37
N TRP A 270 -6.14 15.83 14.62
CA TRP A 270 -7.32 15.61 13.79
C TRP A 270 -7.98 14.29 14.18
N LYS A 271 -9.31 14.32 14.36
CA LYS A 271 -10.13 13.13 14.63
C LYS A 271 -10.74 12.63 13.31
N PRO A 272 -10.15 11.63 12.62
CA PRO A 272 -10.70 11.12 11.38
C PRO A 272 -11.98 10.30 11.61
N LEU A 273 -12.83 10.24 10.60
CA LEU A 273 -14.04 9.42 10.60
C LEU A 273 -13.73 7.93 10.34
N TRP A 274 -12.68 7.67 9.53
CA TRP A 274 -12.05 6.36 9.38
C TRP A 274 -10.53 6.50 9.36
N LYS A 275 -9.83 5.82 10.24
CA LYS A 275 -8.36 5.86 10.25
C LYS A 275 -7.81 5.13 9.02
N ARG A 276 -6.93 5.79 8.26
CA ARG A 276 -6.10 5.12 7.25
C ARG A 276 -4.86 4.55 7.93
N VAL A 277 -4.61 3.25 7.75
CA VAL A 277 -3.38 2.60 8.20
C VAL A 277 -2.40 2.51 7.03
N LYS A 278 -1.18 3.01 7.22
CA LYS A 278 -0.06 2.75 6.30
C LYS A 278 0.66 1.49 6.75
N ILE A 279 0.59 0.44 5.94
CA ILE A 279 1.36 -0.78 6.17
C ILE A 279 2.81 -0.49 5.73
N PRO A 280 3.81 -0.59 6.62
CA PRO A 280 5.21 -0.42 6.24
C PRO A 280 5.62 -1.47 5.22
N THR A 281 6.29 -1.04 4.15
CA THR A 281 6.85 -1.95 3.13
C THR A 281 8.30 -2.36 3.42
N GLN A 282 8.90 -1.77 4.45
CA GLN A 282 10.26 -2.08 4.92
C GLN A 282 10.18 -2.71 6.31
N PRO A 283 11.11 -3.61 6.66
CA PRO A 283 11.20 -4.15 8.00
C PRO A 283 11.35 -3.02 9.03
N PRO A 284 10.89 -3.22 10.28
CA PRO A 284 11.12 -2.26 11.35
C PRO A 284 12.60 -1.91 11.40
N LYS A 285 12.94 -0.62 11.49
CA LYS A 285 14.32 -0.24 11.75
C LYS A 285 14.72 -0.88 13.07
N GLU A 286 15.83 -1.63 13.08
CA GLU A 286 16.38 -2.16 14.32
C GLU A 286 16.52 -1.01 15.32
N PRO A 287 16.11 -1.22 16.59
CA PRO A 287 16.25 -0.18 17.60
C PRO A 287 17.72 0.24 17.64
N SER A 288 17.99 1.50 17.29
CA SER A 288 19.30 2.11 17.43
C SER A 288 19.56 2.40 18.90
N GLY A 289 19.66 1.36 19.70
CA GLY A 289 20.06 1.39 21.09
C GLY A 289 21.11 0.32 21.26
N LYS A 290 22.36 0.74 21.53
CA LYS A 290 23.27 -0.16 22.24
C LYS A 290 22.50 -0.69 23.46
N PRO A 291 22.54 -1.99 23.76
CA PRO A 291 21.95 -2.49 24.99
C PRO A 291 22.49 -1.63 26.15
N PRO A 292 21.65 -1.28 27.13
CA PRO A 292 22.10 -0.53 28.29
C PRO A 292 23.31 -1.27 28.86
N SER A 293 24.45 -0.59 28.93
CA SER A 293 25.63 -1.12 29.62
C SER A 293 25.18 -1.53 31.01
N GLU A 294 25.35 -2.82 31.33
CA GLU A 294 25.06 -3.36 32.65
C GLU A 294 25.68 -2.45 33.72
N PRO A 295 24.97 -2.20 34.84
CA PRO A 295 25.56 -1.45 35.94
C PRO A 295 26.78 -2.25 36.42
N ILE A 296 27.95 -1.63 36.34
CA ILE A 296 29.17 -2.13 36.97
C ILE A 296 28.92 -2.09 38.49
N THR A 297 28.42 -3.19 39.06
CA THR A 297 28.48 -3.44 40.48
C THR A 297 29.92 -3.75 40.84
N LYS A 298 30.62 -2.74 41.34
CA LYS A 298 31.82 -2.94 42.14
C LYS A 298 31.45 -3.82 43.34
N ARG A 299 31.87 -5.08 43.33
CA ARG A 299 32.12 -5.85 44.55
C ARG A 299 33.53 -6.42 44.47
N GLU A 300 34.33 -5.90 45.38
CA GLU A 300 35.68 -6.35 45.69
C GLU A 300 35.66 -7.82 46.12
N THR A 301 36.59 -8.58 45.52
CA THR A 301 37.36 -9.70 46.06
C THR A 301 36.84 -10.40 47.32
N ASN A 302 36.56 -11.71 47.21
CA ASN A 302 37.38 -12.72 47.88
C ASN A 302 37.02 -14.16 47.47
N GLU A 303 38.07 -14.98 47.45
CA GLU A 303 38.10 -16.44 47.63
C GLU A 303 37.80 -17.40 46.45
N LYS A 304 38.92 -17.91 45.92
CA LYS A 304 39.34 -19.32 45.94
C LYS A 304 38.43 -20.40 45.29
N SER A 305 39.05 -21.02 44.27
CA SER A 305 39.20 -22.48 44.09
C SER A 305 38.30 -23.23 43.09
N GLN A 306 39.02 -23.92 42.20
CA GLN A 306 38.77 -25.26 41.64
C GLN A 306 37.89 -25.45 40.39
N GLU A 307 38.60 -25.74 39.29
CA GLU A 307 38.45 -26.91 38.41
C GLU A 307 37.02 -27.38 38.02
N MET A 308 36.72 -27.36 36.71
CA MET A 308 36.59 -28.62 35.95
C MET A 308 36.52 -28.36 34.44
N GLN A 309 37.48 -28.94 33.71
CA GLN A 309 37.37 -29.20 32.27
C GLN A 309 36.38 -30.35 32.05
N GLN A 310 35.50 -30.21 31.07
CA GLN A 310 35.03 -31.36 30.28
C GLN A 310 34.76 -30.92 28.83
N HIS A 311 35.45 -31.61 27.93
CA HIS A 311 35.35 -31.53 26.48
C HIS A 311 33.95 -31.91 25.97
N LEU A 312 33.52 -31.32 24.85
CA LEU A 312 32.97 -32.09 23.75
C LEU A 312 33.09 -31.31 22.43
N ASP A 313 33.91 -31.85 21.53
CA ASP A 313 34.09 -31.47 20.13
C ASP A 313 32.79 -31.69 19.32
N ILE A 314 32.33 -30.69 18.57
CA ILE A 314 31.70 -30.90 17.25
C ILE A 314 32.16 -29.81 16.28
N LYS A 315 32.75 -30.30 15.19
CA LYS A 315 33.34 -29.65 14.00
C LYS A 315 32.50 -28.52 13.38
N ASP A 316 33.12 -27.35 13.25
CA ASP A 316 32.71 -26.25 12.38
C ASP A 316 33.10 -26.50 10.90
N SER A 317 32.15 -26.28 10.00
CA SER A 317 32.39 -26.04 8.57
C SER A 317 32.45 -24.52 8.33
N PRO A 318 33.48 -23.96 7.67
CA PRO A 318 33.60 -22.52 7.48
C PRO A 318 32.87 -22.07 6.21
N GLY A 319 31.94 -21.13 6.34
CA GLY A 319 31.30 -20.55 5.16
C GLY A 319 30.12 -19.62 5.45
N THR A 320 30.30 -18.55 6.21
CA THR A 320 29.40 -17.38 6.10
C THR A 320 30.15 -16.11 6.50
N ILE A 321 30.41 -15.24 5.52
CA ILE A 321 30.80 -13.85 5.74
C ILE A 321 29.52 -13.02 5.80
N VAL A 322 29.29 -12.31 6.90
CA VAL A 322 28.23 -11.32 7.04
C VAL A 322 28.81 -9.94 6.73
N ILE A 323 28.35 -9.30 5.65
CA ILE A 323 28.67 -7.90 5.32
C ILE A 323 27.55 -7.03 5.89
N LEU A 324 27.87 -6.19 6.88
CA LEU A 324 26.99 -5.12 7.36
C LEU A 324 27.50 -3.78 6.80
N GLN A 325 26.68 -3.14 5.94
CA GLN A 325 26.97 -1.84 5.37
C GLN A 325 26.39 -0.73 6.27
N LYS A 326 27.24 0.18 6.75
CA LYS A 326 26.84 1.51 7.20
C LYS A 326 27.79 2.53 6.57
N GLY A 327 27.21 3.63 6.07
CA GLY A 327 27.83 4.53 5.12
C GLY A 327 29.01 5.36 5.63
N ASP A 328 29.68 5.89 4.60
CA ASP A 328 30.63 6.99 4.50
C ASP A 328 32.01 6.85 5.17
N GLY A 329 32.99 6.56 4.31
CA GLY A 329 34.41 6.87 4.51
C GLY A 329 35.24 5.75 5.15
N ASP A 330 36.12 5.15 4.36
CA ASP A 330 37.25 4.30 4.74
C ASP A 330 36.96 2.85 5.20
N ILE A 331 37.19 1.93 4.26
CA ILE A 331 37.26 0.49 4.51
C ILE A 331 38.60 0.17 5.17
N ASN A 332 38.60 -0.13 6.47
CA ASN A 332 39.75 -0.65 7.18
C ASN A 332 39.66 -2.18 7.27
N ILE A 333 40.39 -2.91 6.42
CA ILE A 333 40.48 -4.38 6.51
C ILE A 333 41.63 -4.74 7.45
N ASN A 334 41.31 -5.09 8.69
CA ASN A 334 42.28 -5.68 9.61
C ASN A 334 42.25 -7.21 9.46
N ALA A 335 43.05 -7.74 8.52
CA ALA A 335 43.19 -9.18 8.33
C ALA A 335 44.18 -9.75 9.33
N ASN A 336 43.67 -10.44 10.35
CA ASN A 336 44.48 -11.29 11.20
C ASN A 336 44.67 -12.64 10.46
N LEU A 337 45.65 -12.70 9.57
CA LEU A 337 46.04 -13.93 8.86
C LEU A 337 47.45 -14.39 9.29
N PRO A 338 47.65 -15.68 9.56
CA PRO A 338 48.94 -16.24 9.96
C PRO A 338 50.04 -15.96 8.93
N SER A 339 51.21 -15.59 9.45
CA SER A 339 52.42 -15.35 8.68
C SER A 339 52.91 -16.62 7.96
N LYS A 340 52.75 -16.68 6.63
CA LYS A 340 53.74 -17.20 5.67
C LYS A 340 53.26 -16.98 4.23
N LYS A 341 54.14 -16.40 3.40
CA LYS A 341 54.01 -16.05 1.96
C LYS A 341 53.33 -14.72 1.62
N LYS A 342 53.97 -13.60 2.02
CA LYS A 342 53.81 -12.29 1.35
C LYS A 342 54.76 -12.20 0.15
N LYS A 343 54.21 -12.34 -1.06
CA LYS A 343 54.72 -12.14 -2.45
C LYS A 343 54.21 -13.34 -3.26
N PRO A 344 53.24 -13.20 -4.19
CA PRO A 344 53.10 -12.13 -5.20
C PRO A 344 51.65 -11.61 -5.29
N LEU A 345 51.30 -10.62 -4.45
CA LEU A 345 50.00 -9.90 -4.58
C LEU A 345 50.20 -8.50 -5.16
N ARG A 346 51.40 -7.93 -5.03
CA ARG A 346 51.74 -6.60 -5.55
C ARG A 346 51.92 -6.61 -7.08
N GLU A 347 52.55 -7.64 -7.64
CA GLU A 347 52.67 -7.82 -9.10
C GLU A 347 51.33 -8.07 -9.80
N LEU A 348 50.35 -8.64 -9.09
CA LEU A 348 48.99 -8.83 -9.62
C LEU A 348 48.19 -7.53 -9.58
N TYR A 349 48.43 -6.71 -8.56
CA TYR A 349 47.82 -5.38 -8.42
C TYR A 349 48.35 -4.38 -9.45
N ASP A 350 49.67 -4.37 -9.67
CA ASP A 350 50.30 -3.45 -10.63
C ASP A 350 49.88 -3.79 -12.07
N LYS A 351 49.71 -5.09 -12.41
CA LYS A 351 49.17 -5.52 -13.71
C LYS A 351 47.69 -5.19 -13.92
N LEU A 352 46.88 -5.21 -12.87
CA LEU A 352 45.47 -4.84 -12.92
C LEU A 352 45.28 -3.32 -13.03
N ALA A 353 46.15 -2.53 -12.39
CA ALA A 353 46.15 -1.08 -12.50
C ALA A 353 46.58 -0.61 -13.90
N GLU A 354 47.59 -1.24 -14.51
CA GLU A 354 48.03 -0.92 -15.88
C GLU A 354 46.99 -1.30 -16.94
N SER A 355 46.19 -2.36 -16.76
CA SER A 355 45.14 -2.72 -17.72
C SER A 355 43.95 -1.76 -17.65
N PHE A 356 43.60 -1.27 -16.46
CA PHE A 356 42.51 -0.33 -16.26
C PHE A 356 42.81 1.05 -16.86
N ASP A 357 44.04 1.54 -16.73
CA ASP A 357 44.44 2.84 -17.30
C ASP A 357 44.51 2.82 -18.84
N LYS A 358 44.71 1.64 -19.44
CA LYS A 358 44.73 1.47 -20.90
C LYS A 358 43.31 1.47 -21.50
N GLU A 359 42.37 0.77 -20.87
CA GLU A 359 40.94 0.78 -21.27
C GLU A 359 40.27 2.15 -21.05
N LEU A 360 40.71 2.92 -20.05
CA LEU A 360 40.19 4.27 -19.81
C LEU A 360 40.66 5.29 -20.86
N LYS A 361 41.84 5.09 -21.46
CA LYS A 361 42.34 5.97 -22.54
C LYS A 361 41.75 5.63 -23.90
N GLU A 362 41.51 4.35 -24.19
CA GLU A 362 40.86 3.91 -25.44
C GLU A 362 39.35 4.22 -25.48
N SER A 363 38.72 4.60 -24.37
CA SER A 363 37.30 5.00 -24.31
C SER A 363 37.07 6.52 -24.32
N LEU A 364 38.15 7.33 -24.42
CA LEU A 364 38.11 8.79 -24.44
C LEU A 364 38.74 9.43 -25.70
N GLU A 365 39.07 8.61 -26.72
CA GLU A 365 39.29 9.01 -28.12
C GLU A 365 38.18 8.41 -29.00
#